data_AF-A0A6A4IA58-F1
#
_entry.id   AF-A0A6A4IA58-F1
#
_cell.length_a   1.000
_cell.length_b   1.000
_cell.length_c   1.000
_cell.angle_alpha   90.00
_cell.angle_beta   90.00
_cell.angle_gamma   90.00
#
_symmetry.space_group_name_H-M   'P 1'
#
loop_
_entity.id
_entity.type
_entity.pdbx_description
1 polymer ?
#
loop_
_entity_poly.entity_id
_entity_poly.type
_entity_poly.pdbx_seq_one_letter_code
_entity_poly.pdbx_strand_id
1 'polypeptide(L)'
;MRWPLMTHHFCTVFAIVLLLSVLSYDKHPQLIGAGEIWLFQATTEQSVFLGLLMYRLGLSDKATSRVLYFASIQSLSVTVVSLLPLVH
;
A
#
# COMPACT_ATOMS: atom_id res chain seq x y z
N MET A 1 19.55 1.25 7.38
CA MET A 1 18.07 1.35 7.42
C MET A 1 17.58 0.87 8.78
N ARG A 2 16.60 1.52 9.42
CA ARG A 2 16.04 1.07 10.72
C ARG A 2 15.36 -0.31 10.53
N TRP A 3 15.52 -1.23 11.49
CA TRP A 3 15.03 -2.62 11.43
C TRP A 3 13.57 -2.83 10.94
N PRO A 4 12.59 -2.00 11.32
CA PRO A 4 11.21 -2.12 10.81
C PRO A 4 11.12 -1.88 9.30
N LEU A 5 11.93 -0.96 8.77
CA LEU A 5 11.96 -0.62 7.36
C LEU A 5 12.56 -1.77 6.53
N MET A 6 13.59 -2.45 7.04
CA MET A 6 14.15 -3.63 6.38
C MET A 6 13.14 -4.78 6.32
N THR A 7 12.44 -5.03 7.42
CA THR A 7 11.41 -6.08 7.49
C THR A 7 10.28 -5.79 6.51
N HIS A 8 9.82 -4.53 6.46
CA HIS A 8 8.83 -4.09 5.49
C HIS A 8 9.32 -4.29 4.05
N HIS A 9 10.55 -3.87 3.72
CA HIS A 9 11.13 -4.05 2.38
C HIS A 9 11.24 -5.51 1.98
N PHE A 10 11.65 -6.37 2.91
CA PHE A 10 11.76 -7.80 2.65
C PHE A 10 10.39 -8.43 2.37
N CYS A 11 9.36 -8.08 3.15
CA CYS A 11 7.99 -8.52 2.91
C CYS A 11 7.42 -8.01 1.59
N THR A 12 7.67 -6.74 1.22
CA THR A 12 7.18 -6.18 -0.06
C THR A 12 7.85 -6.83 -1.26
N VAL A 13 9.17 -7.07 -1.21
CA VAL A 13 9.87 -7.79 -2.29
C VAL A 13 9.37 -9.23 -2.40
N PHE A 14 9.18 -9.92 -1.28
CA PHE A 14 8.62 -11.27 -1.26
C PHE A 14 7.22 -11.32 -1.87
N ALA A 15 6.34 -10.38 -1.50
CA ALA A 15 5.00 -10.23 -2.05
C ALA A 15 5.01 -10.03 -3.58
N ILE A 16 5.90 -9.17 -4.10
CA ILE A 16 6.05 -8.93 -5.53
C ILE A 16 6.48 -10.20 -6.27
N VAL A 17 7.47 -10.92 -5.75
CA VAL A 17 7.96 -12.16 -6.37
C VAL A 17 6.88 -13.23 -6.39
N LEU A 18 6.09 -13.35 -5.32
CA LEU A 18 4.96 -14.28 -5.22
C LEU A 18 3.86 -13.93 -6.23
N LEU A 19 3.51 -12.64 -6.34
CA LEU A 19 2.53 -12.14 -7.30
C LEU A 19 2.97 -12.42 -8.75
N LEU A 20 4.23 -12.13 -9.10
CA LEU A 20 4.80 -12.41 -10.42
C LEU A 20 4.84 -13.91 -10.73
N SER A 21 5.09 -14.75 -9.73
CA SER A 21 5.08 -16.20 -9.87
C SER A 21 3.67 -16.73 -10.14
N VAL A 22 2.65 -16.23 -9.43
CA VAL A 22 1.23 -16.58 -9.65
C VAL A 22 0.75 -16.09 -11.02
N LEU A 23 1.14 -14.89 -11.44
CA LEU A 23 0.94 -14.35 -12.79
C LEU A 23 1.50 -15.29 -13.88
N SER A 24 2.70 -15.84 -13.63
CA SER A 24 3.41 -16.67 -14.59
C SER A 24 2.86 -18.08 -14.69
N TYR A 25 2.41 -18.67 -13.56
CA TYR A 25 2.01 -20.07 -13.50
C TYR A 25 0.51 -20.29 -13.72
N ASP A 26 -0.33 -19.50 -13.04
CA ASP A 26 -1.77 -19.83 -12.89
C ASP A 26 -2.65 -18.92 -13.75
N LYS A 27 -2.18 -17.70 -14.07
CA LYS A 27 -2.89 -16.66 -14.86
C LYS A 27 -4.32 -16.36 -14.36
N HIS A 28 -4.70 -16.82 -13.17
CA HIS A 28 -6.03 -16.61 -12.60
C HIS A 28 -6.23 -15.12 -12.27
N PRO A 29 -7.09 -14.39 -13.01
CA PRO A 29 -7.16 -12.94 -12.94
C PRO A 29 -7.62 -12.44 -11.56
N GLN A 30 -8.41 -13.23 -10.81
CA GLN A 30 -8.83 -12.85 -9.46
C GLN A 30 -7.67 -12.86 -8.44
N LEU A 31 -6.78 -13.85 -8.53
CA LEU A 31 -5.60 -13.97 -7.64
C LEU A 31 -4.59 -12.86 -7.92
N ILE A 32 -4.43 -12.49 -9.19
CA ILE A 32 -3.56 -11.40 -9.62
C ILE A 32 -4.11 -10.07 -9.10
N GLY A 33 -5.40 -9.79 -9.31
CA GLY A 33 -6.05 -8.58 -8.81
C GLY A 33 -5.98 -8.47 -7.28
N ALA A 34 -6.24 -9.56 -6.55
CA ALA A 34 -6.12 -9.58 -5.09
C ALA A 34 -4.69 -9.29 -4.62
N GLY A 35 -3.68 -9.85 -5.30
CA GLY A 35 -2.28 -9.59 -4.97
C GLY A 35 -1.83 -8.17 -5.28
N GLU A 36 -2.30 -7.57 -6.38
CA GLU A 36 -2.04 -6.15 -6.70
C GLU A 36 -2.68 -5.21 -5.66
N ILE A 37 -3.95 -5.44 -5.31
CA ILE A 37 -4.66 -4.69 -4.27
C ILE A 37 -3.91 -4.78 -2.94
N TRP A 38 -3.47 -5.98 -2.57
CA TRP A 38 -2.74 -6.21 -1.33
C TRP A 38 -1.38 -5.49 -1.33
N LEU A 39 -0.67 -5.49 -2.46
CA LEU A 39 0.57 -4.74 -2.61
C LEU A 39 0.36 -3.23 -2.51
N PHE A 40 -0.73 -2.72 -3.10
CA PHE A 40 -1.13 -1.33 -2.99
C PHE A 40 -1.47 -0.95 -1.55
N GLN A 41 -2.16 -1.81 -0.80
CA GLN A 41 -2.45 -1.57 0.61
C GLN A 41 -1.18 -1.54 1.48
N ALA A 42 -0.20 -2.40 1.19
CA ALA A 42 1.09 -2.38 1.89
C ALA A 42 1.87 -1.06 1.67
N THR A 43 1.64 -0.37 0.55
CA THR A 43 2.30 0.92 0.23
C THR A 43 1.48 2.15 0.68
N THR A 44 0.16 2.03 0.87
CA THR A 44 -0.67 3.10 1.48
C THR A 44 -0.37 3.28 2.97
N GLU A 45 -0.06 2.20 3.69
CA GLU A 45 0.33 2.31 5.11
C GLU A 45 1.60 3.14 5.30
N GLN A 46 2.51 3.14 4.32
CA GLN A 46 3.72 3.96 4.38
C GLN A 46 3.43 5.46 4.29
N SER A 47 2.49 5.88 3.43
CA SER A 47 2.16 7.30 3.24
C SER A 47 1.38 7.87 4.44
N VAL A 48 0.49 7.07 5.04
CA VAL A 48 -0.16 7.40 6.32
C VAL A 48 0.87 7.52 7.45
N PHE A 49 1.77 6.55 7.57
CA PHE A 49 2.84 6.58 8.57
C PHE A 49 3.72 7.83 8.42
N LEU A 50 4.09 8.18 7.19
CA LEU A 50 4.87 9.39 6.92
C LEU A 50 4.12 10.65 7.34
N GLY A 51 2.84 10.79 7.00
CA GLY A 51 2.01 11.92 7.43
C GLY A 51 1.92 12.06 8.94
N LEU A 52 1.70 10.97 9.67
CA LEU A 52 1.65 10.96 11.13
C LEU A 52 3.02 11.20 11.78
N LEU A 53 4.09 10.71 11.17
CA LEU A 53 5.45 10.98 11.62
C LEU A 53 5.79 12.47 11.46
N MET A 54 5.40 13.08 10.33
CA MET A 54 5.59 14.51 10.10
C MET A 54 4.83 15.36 11.12
N TYR A 55 3.60 14.96 11.44
CA TYR A 55 2.82 15.57 12.52
C TYR A 55 3.56 15.48 13.87
N ARG A 56 4.05 14.29 14.22
CA ARG A 56 4.74 14.05 15.50
C ARG A 56 6.08 14.78 15.62
N LEU A 57 6.76 15.04 14.50
CA LEU A 57 8.00 15.80 14.44
C LEU A 57 7.79 17.32 14.45
N GLY A 58 6.53 17.80 14.48
CA GLY A 58 6.21 19.22 14.46
C GLY A 58 6.59 19.91 13.15
N LEU A 59 6.61 19.15 12.04
CA LEU A 59 6.85 19.72 10.72
C LEU A 59 5.62 20.54 10.26
N SER A 60 5.87 21.49 9.36
CA SER A 60 4.88 22.38 8.73
C SER A 60 3.48 21.74 8.59
N ASP A 61 2.49 22.33 9.27
CA ASP A 61 1.10 21.88 9.23
C ASP A 61 0.55 21.75 7.81
N LYS A 62 0.97 22.66 6.92
CA LYS A 62 0.59 22.64 5.49
C LYS A 62 1.21 21.46 4.73
N ALA A 63 2.39 21.00 5.12
CA ALA A 63 3.03 19.83 4.51
C ALA A 63 2.40 18.54 5.05
N THR A 64 2.24 18.45 6.38
CA THR A 64 1.59 17.33 7.06
C THR A 64 0.16 17.10 6.57
N SER A 65 -0.64 18.17 6.47
CA SER A 65 -2.02 18.13 5.96
C SER A 65 -2.07 17.63 4.50
N ARG A 66 -1.17 18.08 3.63
CA ARG A 66 -1.10 17.60 2.24
C ARG A 66 -0.74 16.12 2.14
N VAL A 67 0.20 15.65 2.96
CA VAL A 67 0.61 14.23 2.96
C VAL A 67 -0.52 13.35 3.49
N LEU A 68 -1.22 13.77 4.56
CA LEU A 68 -2.37 13.05 5.08
C LEU A 68 -3.56 13.06 4.11
N TYR A 69 -3.79 14.17 3.41
CA TYR A 69 -4.83 14.26 2.37
C TYR A 69 -4.53 13.37 1.16
N PHE A 70 -3.27 13.31 0.75
CA PHE A 70 -2.85 12.36 -0.29
C PHE A 70 -3.05 10.91 0.18
N ALA A 71 -2.62 10.59 1.40
CA ALA A 71 -2.76 9.25 1.97
C ALA A 71 -4.23 8.80 2.12
N SER A 72 -5.14 9.73 2.43
CA SER A 72 -6.57 9.43 2.50
C SER A 72 -7.17 9.14 1.12
N ILE A 73 -6.83 9.93 0.08
CA ILE A 73 -7.25 9.65 -1.30
C ILE A 73 -6.71 8.28 -1.74
N GLN A 74 -5.43 8.02 -1.51
CA GLN A 74 -4.79 6.76 -1.88
C GLN A 74 -5.48 5.55 -1.22
N SER A 75 -5.81 5.65 0.07
CA SER A 75 -6.51 4.59 0.81
C SER A 75 -7.95 4.38 0.32
N LEU A 76 -8.64 5.47 -0.03
CA LEU A 76 -10.01 5.43 -0.52
C LEU A 76 -10.08 4.78 -1.92
N SER A 77 -9.15 5.12 -2.81
CA SER A 77 -9.03 4.46 -4.12
C SER A 77 -8.79 2.95 -3.99
N VAL A 78 -7.88 2.52 -3.10
CA VAL A 78 -7.62 1.09 -2.87
C VAL A 78 -8.85 0.38 -2.27
N THR A 79 -9.57 1.04 -1.37
CA THR A 79 -10.82 0.48 -0.79
C THR A 79 -11.90 0.31 -1.86
N VAL A 80 -12.07 1.28 -2.75
CA VAL A 80 -13.04 1.17 -3.85
C VAL A 80 -12.64 0.06 -4.83
N VAL A 81 -11.37 -0.03 -5.21
CA VAL A 81 -10.86 -1.07 -6.12
C VAL A 81 -11.01 -2.46 -5.51
N SER A 82 -10.79 -2.61 -4.21
CA SER A 82 -10.97 -3.89 -3.50
C SER A 82 -12.42 -4.33 -3.34
N LEU A 83 -13.38 -3.39 -3.37
CA LEU A 83 -14.81 -3.69 -3.31
C LEU A 83 -15.43 -4.03 -4.67
N LEU A 84 -14.84 -3.56 -5.78
CA LEU A 84 -15.33 -3.86 -7.15
C LEU A 84 -15.53 -5.37 -7.43
N PRO A 85 -14.60 -6.28 -7.08
CA PRO A 85 -14.79 -7.72 -7.32
C PRO A 85 -15.79 -8.40 -6.37
N LEU A 86 -16.32 -7.73 -5.33
CA LEU A 86 -17.33 -8.27 -4.42
C LEU A 86 -18.78 -7.95 -4.84
N VAL A 87 -18.96 -7.05 -5.81
CA VAL A 87 -20.28 -6.60 -6.29
C VAL A 87 -20.73 -7.37 -7.55
N HIS A 88 -19.86 -8.21 -8.11
CA HIS A 88 -20.12 -9.13 -9.23
C HIS A 88 -20.08 -10.58 -8.75
#